data_AF-A0A7Y2DJM3-F1
#
_entry.id   AF-A0A7Y2DJM3-F1
#
_cell.length_a   1.000
_cell.length_b   1.000
_cell.length_c   1.000
_cell.angle_alpha   90.00
_cell.angle_beta   90.00
_cell.angle_gamma   90.00
#
_symmetry.space_group_name_H-M   'P 1'
#
loop_
_entity.id
_entity.type
_entity.pdbx_description
1 polymer ?
#
loop_
_entity_poly.entity_id
_entity_poly.type
_entity_poly.pdbx_seq_one_letter_code
_entity_poly.pdbx_strand_id
1 'polypeptide(L)' 'PDNLTNENEVTDYEVHPSPIRSAIFNPGKTSRINVAHFMASLIGDKKIWSSWRAQMPVIYNKSSLTK' A
#
# COMPACT_ATOMS: atom_id res chain seq x y z
N PRO A 1 5.41 0.83 -6.42
CA PRO A 1 4.39 1.56 -7.19
C PRO A 1 4.97 2.87 -7.70
N ASP A 2 4.87 3.09 -9.00
CA ASP A 2 5.51 4.26 -9.61
C ASP A 2 4.58 5.48 -9.62
N ASN A 3 3.28 5.26 -9.35
CA ASN A 3 2.28 6.31 -9.40
C ASN A 3 1.59 6.51 -8.04
N LEU A 4 1.82 7.68 -7.44
CA LEU A 4 1.24 8.12 -6.17
C LEU A 4 0.13 9.15 -6.43
N THR A 5 -1.13 8.75 -6.28
CA THR A 5 -2.30 9.58 -6.59
C THR A 5 -2.82 10.34 -5.36
N ASN A 6 -3.52 11.44 -5.61
CA ASN A 6 -4.21 12.19 -4.55
C ASN A 6 -5.68 11.74 -4.53
N GLU A 7 -6.13 11.22 -3.41
CA GLU A 7 -7.52 10.86 -3.13
C GLU A 7 -7.89 11.44 -1.76
N ASN A 8 -9.17 11.74 -1.54
CA ASN A 8 -9.64 12.39 -0.31
C ASN A 8 -9.98 11.38 0.80
N GLU A 9 -10.27 10.14 0.43
CA GLU A 9 -10.74 9.10 1.34
C GLU A 9 -9.86 7.86 1.28
N VAL A 10 -9.72 7.20 2.43
CA VAL A 10 -9.08 5.89 2.51
C VAL A 10 -9.96 4.88 1.78
N THR A 11 -9.36 4.12 0.87
CA THR A 11 -10.01 3.03 0.13
C THR A 11 -9.29 1.72 0.41
N ASP A 12 -9.89 0.60 0.03
CA ASP A 12 -9.24 -0.69 0.20
C ASP A 12 -7.88 -0.75 -0.51
N TYR A 13 -6.88 -1.31 0.17
CA TYR A 13 -5.54 -1.52 -0.36
C TYR A 13 -4.95 -2.84 0.12
N GLU A 14 -3.91 -3.27 -0.56
CA GLU A 14 -3.11 -4.43 -0.21
C GLU A 14 -1.67 -4.02 0.07
N VAL A 15 -1.05 -4.73 1.01
CA VAL A 15 0.35 -4.52 1.40
C VAL A 15 1.13 -5.79 1.09
N HIS A 16 2.23 -5.63 0.37
CA HIS A 16 3.02 -6.73 -0.15
C HIS A 16 4.51 -6.53 0.16
N PRO A 17 5.29 -7.60 0.40
CA PRO A 17 6.74 -7.49 0.52
C PRO A 17 7.35 -7.02 -0.80
N SER A 18 8.37 -6.17 -0.73
CA SER A 18 9.13 -5.76 -1.92
C SER A 18 10.30 -6.73 -2.18
N PRO A 19 10.56 -7.11 -3.45
CA PRO A 19 9.85 -6.75 -4.67
C PRO A 19 8.76 -7.77 -5.04
N ILE A 20 7.59 -7.32 -5.50
CA ILE A 20 6.48 -8.23 -5.88
C ILE A 20 5.93 -8.03 -7.30
N ARG A 21 6.17 -6.89 -7.95
CA ARG A 21 5.69 -6.60 -9.31
C ARG A 21 6.77 -5.90 -10.13
N SER A 22 6.77 -6.16 -11.44
CA SER A 22 7.56 -5.36 -12.38
C SER A 22 6.93 -3.97 -12.52
N ALA A 23 7.66 -2.95 -12.05
CA ALA A 23 7.27 -1.55 -12.12
C ALA A 23 6.91 -1.11 -13.56
N ILE A 24 7.55 -1.73 -14.56
CA ILE A 24 7.41 -1.40 -15.98
C ILE A 24 6.13 -1.99 -16.59
N PHE A 25 5.74 -3.22 -16.24
CA PHE A 25 4.60 -3.90 -16.87
C PHE A 25 3.30 -3.84 -16.07
N ASN A 26 3.38 -3.59 -14.75
CA ASN A 26 2.23 -3.49 -13.87
C ASN A 26 2.57 -2.60 -12.66
N PRO A 27 2.68 -1.27 -12.87
CA PRO A 27 3.17 -0.35 -11.85
C PRO A 27 2.27 -0.28 -10.61
N GLY A 28 1.03 -0.79 -10.70
CA GLY A 28 -0.02 -0.59 -9.71
C GLY A 28 -0.31 0.90 -9.47
N LYS A 29 -1.32 1.20 -8.66
CA LYS A 29 -1.60 2.56 -8.20
C LYS A 29 -1.61 2.57 -6.68
N THR A 30 -1.19 3.67 -6.08
CA THR A 30 -1.29 3.86 -4.64
C THR A 30 -1.68 5.31 -4.35
N SER A 31 -2.60 5.55 -3.41
CA SER A 31 -2.99 6.91 -3.03
C SER A 31 -2.19 7.39 -1.82
N ARG A 32 -1.89 8.68 -1.74
CA ARG A 32 -1.21 9.29 -0.58
C ARG A 32 -1.95 9.02 0.73
N ILE A 33 -3.28 9.06 0.69
CA ILE A 33 -4.12 8.82 1.86
C ILE A 33 -4.04 7.36 2.34
N ASN A 34 -3.93 6.38 1.43
CA ASN A 34 -3.73 4.97 1.80
C ASN A 34 -2.33 4.73 2.38
N VAL A 35 -1.30 5.42 1.84
CA VAL A 35 0.04 5.41 2.44
C VAL A 35 -0.01 5.98 3.86
N ALA A 36 -0.63 7.15 4.06
CA ALA A 36 -0.76 7.76 5.37
C ALA A 36 -1.53 6.87 6.36
N HIS A 37 -2.62 6.25 5.92
CA HIS A 37 -3.41 5.31 6.73
C HIS A 37 -2.59 4.09 7.18
N PHE A 38 -1.79 3.50 6.28
CA PHE A 38 -0.91 2.40 6.64
C PHE A 38 0.21 2.83 7.60
N MET A 39 0.79 4.01 7.39
CA MET A 39 1.81 4.54 8.31
C MET A 39 1.25 4.80 9.71
N ALA A 40 0.02 5.31 9.82
CA ALA A 40 -0.67 5.43 11.11
C ALA A 40 -0.92 4.05 11.74
N SER A 41 -1.32 3.06 10.95
CA SER A 41 -1.52 1.68 11.40
C SER A 41 -0.24 1.02 11.91
N LEU A 42 0.91 1.27 11.27
CA LEU A 42 2.22 0.78 11.73
C LEU A 42 2.59 1.30 13.12
N ILE A 43 2.21 2.55 13.43
CA ILE A 43 2.51 3.17 14.73
C ILE A 43 1.51 2.69 15.79
N GLY A 44 0.23 2.54 15.42
CA GLY A 44 -0.86 2.23 16.34
C GLY A 44 -1.05 0.75 16.66
N ASP A 45 -0.68 -0.16 15.75
CA ASP A 45 -0.91 -1.60 15.90
C ASP A 45 0.40 -2.38 16.00
N LYS A 46 0.65 -2.97 17.18
CA LYS A 46 1.82 -3.81 17.46
C LYS A 46 1.92 -5.03 16.55
N LYS A 47 0.80 -5.62 16.13
CA LYS A 47 0.78 -6.77 15.23
C LYS A 47 1.25 -6.36 13.84
N ILE A 48 0.70 -5.26 13.31
CA ILE A 48 1.10 -4.71 12.00
C ILE A 48 2.58 -4.30 12.03
N TRP A 49 3.01 -3.60 13.10
CA TRP A 49 4.43 -3.27 13.30
C TRP A 49 5.31 -4.52 13.27
N SER A 50 4.97 -5.56 14.06
CA SER A 50 5.75 -6.79 14.12
C SER A 50 5.85 -7.50 12.76
N SER A 51 4.79 -7.44 11.94
CA SER A 51 4.77 -8.05 10.61
C SER A 51 5.67 -7.33 9.60
N TRP A 52 5.88 -6.01 9.75
CA TRP A 52 6.56 -5.18 8.75
C TRP A 52 7.84 -4.48 9.25
N ARG A 53 8.20 -4.67 10.52
CA ARG A 53 9.43 -4.12 11.09
C ARG A 53 10.65 -4.56 10.26
N ALA A 54 11.51 -3.60 9.94
CA ALA A 54 12.73 -3.80 9.15
C ALA A 54 12.48 -4.32 7.71
N GLN A 55 11.27 -4.18 7.19
CA GLN A 55 10.92 -4.49 5.80
C GLN A 55 10.55 -3.22 5.04
N MET A 56 10.50 -3.32 3.72
CA MET A 56 10.05 -2.25 2.82
C MET A 56 8.75 -2.67 2.12
N PRO A 57 7.60 -2.63 2.81
CA PRO A 57 6.31 -2.97 2.20
C PRO A 57 5.98 -2.03 1.05
N VAL A 58 5.28 -2.59 0.07
CA VAL A 58 4.66 -1.85 -1.01
C VAL A 58 3.14 -1.88 -0.85
N ILE A 59 2.51 -0.70 -0.97
CA ILE A 59 1.07 -0.53 -0.85
C ILE A 59 0.48 -0.32 -2.25
N TYR A 60 -0.58 -1.07 -2.58
CA TYR A 60 -1.35 -0.92 -3.80
C TYR A 60 -2.84 -0.76 -3.49
N ASN A 61 -3.50 0.22 -4.12
CA ASN A 61 -4.95 0.33 -4.06
C ASN A 61 -5.57 -0.93 -4.68
N LYS A 62 -6.60 -1.49 -4.04
CA LYS A 62 -7.41 -2.51 -4.69
C LYS A 62 -8.20 -1.83 -5.81
N SER A 63 -7.90 -2.18 -7.05
CA SER A 63 -8.79 -1.84 -8.15
C SER A 63 -10.06 -2.65 -7.97
N SER A 64 -11.21 -2.00 -8.00
CA SER A 64 -12.50 -2.64 -8.18
C SER A 64 -12.55 -3.26 -9.58
N LEU A 65 -11.83 -4.35 -9.81
CA LEU A 65 -12.17 -5.27 -10.88
C LEU A 65 -13.33 -6.11 -10.35
N THR A 66 -14.53 -5.53 -10.41
CA THR A 66 -15.75 -6.33 -10.47
C THR A 66 -15.56 -7.33 -11.62
N LYS A 67 -15.47 -8.60 -11.26
CA LYS A 67 -15.53 -9.72 -12.19
C LYS A 67 -17.00 -10.08 -12.42
#